data_AF-A0A1G9QP79-F1
#
_entry.id   AF-A0A1G9QP79-F1
#
_cell.length_a   1.000
_cell.length_b   1.000
_cell.length_c   1.000
_cell.angle_alpha   90.00
_cell.angle_beta   90.00
_cell.angle_gamma   90.00
#
_symmetry.space_group_name_H-M   'P 1'
#
loop_
_entity.id
_entity.type
_entity.pdbx_description
1 polymer ?
#
loop_
_entity_poly.entity_id
_entity_poly.type
_entity_poly.pdbx_seq_one_letter_code
_entity_poly.pdbx_strand_id
1 'polypeptide(L)'
;MNRTAWKSFLERWNEDLFTVPDMRPQSVLNKPVIDSWFGFPPASIEQVGAAEKRLGCTLPPSLREFLLTSDGWQRAGYFGGEVRGTGELGWLRDLEPSWVKALGSDEGTALMQRALLLSEAADDGVLFLAPGDADEHGEWAAYELFSWSDEGPERHGSFAELMDDLRAGFYALQYPQGRP
;
A
#
# COMPACT_ATOMS: atom_id res chain seq x y z
N MET A 1 -13.18 5.09 0.83
CA MET A 1 -13.79 3.73 0.72
C MET A 1 -14.14 3.20 2.11
N ASN A 2 -15.27 2.49 2.31
CA ASN A 2 -15.68 1.97 3.62
C ASN A 2 -15.34 0.47 3.81
N ARG A 3 -15.51 -0.07 5.03
CA ARG A 3 -15.15 -1.46 5.38
C ARG A 3 -15.77 -2.53 4.48
N THR A 4 -17.06 -2.42 4.17
CA THR A 4 -17.76 -3.40 3.34
C THR A 4 -17.22 -3.38 1.92
N ALA A 5 -16.96 -2.19 1.37
CA ALA A 5 -16.34 -2.04 0.06
C ALA A 5 -14.91 -2.60 0.04
N TRP A 6 -14.11 -2.38 1.09
CA TRP A 6 -12.78 -2.98 1.24
C TRP A 6 -12.83 -4.50 1.26
N LYS A 7 -13.75 -5.09 2.03
CA LYS A 7 -13.89 -6.55 2.08
C LYS A 7 -14.15 -7.13 0.68
N SER A 8 -15.11 -6.57 -0.06
CA SER A 8 -15.41 -7.04 -1.41
C SER A 8 -14.28 -6.75 -2.41
N PHE A 9 -13.53 -5.66 -2.24
CA PHE A 9 -12.35 -5.38 -3.04
C PHE A 9 -11.25 -6.42 -2.80
N LEU A 10 -10.90 -6.70 -1.55
CA LEU A 10 -9.85 -7.64 -1.19
C LEU A 10 -10.21 -9.08 -1.56
N GLU A 11 -11.49 -9.46 -1.48
CA GLU A 11 -11.98 -10.75 -1.98
C GLU A 11 -11.69 -10.93 -3.47
N ARG A 12 -12.04 -9.93 -4.30
CA ARG A 12 -11.71 -9.97 -5.74
C ARG A 12 -10.22 -9.96 -5.97
N TRP A 13 -9.50 -9.09 -5.28
CA TRP A 13 -8.05 -8.98 -5.43
C TRP A 13 -7.31 -10.27 -5.06
N ASN A 14 -7.80 -10.97 -4.04
CA ASN A 14 -7.34 -12.31 -3.69
C ASN A 14 -7.55 -13.30 -4.83
N GLU A 15 -8.76 -13.37 -5.40
CA GLU A 15 -9.05 -14.24 -6.55
C GLU A 15 -8.10 -13.94 -7.72
N ASP A 16 -7.89 -12.67 -8.03
CA ASP A 16 -7.01 -12.21 -9.10
C ASP A 16 -5.57 -12.71 -8.88
N LEU A 17 -5.01 -12.53 -7.68
CA LEU A 17 -3.66 -12.97 -7.35
C LEU A 17 -3.51 -14.50 -7.41
N PHE A 18 -4.53 -15.26 -7.02
CA PHE A 18 -4.51 -16.73 -7.09
C PHE A 18 -4.52 -17.29 -8.51
N THR A 19 -4.97 -16.50 -9.50
CA THR A 19 -4.92 -16.90 -10.91
C THR A 19 -3.49 -17.03 -11.45
N VAL A 20 -2.52 -16.39 -10.80
CA VAL A 20 -1.13 -16.34 -11.24
C VAL A 20 -0.25 -17.19 -10.31
N PRO A 21 0.32 -18.32 -10.78
CA PRO A 21 1.11 -19.21 -9.93
C PRO A 21 2.28 -18.53 -9.22
N ASP A 22 3.00 -17.64 -9.90
CA ASP A 22 4.17 -16.93 -9.35
C ASP A 22 3.81 -15.90 -8.28
N MET A 23 2.54 -15.51 -8.21
CA MET A 23 2.05 -14.54 -7.23
C MET A 23 1.60 -15.19 -5.94
N ARG A 24 1.40 -16.53 -5.91
CA ARG A 24 0.92 -17.25 -4.75
C ARG A 24 1.86 -17.05 -3.56
N PRO A 25 1.33 -16.94 -2.33
CA PRO A 25 2.18 -16.81 -1.15
C PRO A 25 3.09 -18.03 -1.09
N GLN A 26 4.40 -17.82 -1.18
CA GLN A 26 5.34 -18.89 -0.90
C GLN A 26 5.41 -19.04 0.62
N SER A 27 5.53 -20.27 1.10
CA SER A 27 5.85 -20.52 2.50
C SER A 27 7.19 -19.89 2.84
N VAL A 28 7.15 -18.67 3.40
CA VAL A 28 8.31 -18.03 4.01
C VAL A 28 8.40 -18.53 5.44
N LEU A 29 9.57 -19.02 5.84
CA LEU A 29 9.86 -19.39 7.22
C LEU A 29 9.44 -18.24 8.14
N ASN A 30 8.47 -18.49 9.03
CA ASN A 30 7.93 -17.59 10.07
C ASN A 30 6.68 -16.74 9.74
N LYS A 31 6.02 -16.88 8.58
CA LYS A 31 4.65 -16.34 8.40
C LYS A 31 3.65 -17.48 8.15
N PRO A 32 2.56 -17.61 8.91
CA PRO A 32 1.54 -18.63 8.64
C PRO A 32 0.92 -18.33 7.28
N VAL A 33 1.12 -19.23 6.31
CA VAL A 33 0.41 -19.17 5.03
C VAL A 33 -1.06 -19.48 5.34
N ILE A 34 -1.93 -18.49 5.19
CA ILE A 34 -3.36 -18.77 5.02
C ILE A 34 -3.48 -19.18 3.55
N ASP A 35 -3.51 -20.48 3.28
CA ASP A 35 -3.40 -21.11 1.93
C ASP A 35 -4.37 -20.57 0.86
N SER A 36 -5.29 -19.67 1.21
CA SER A 36 -6.27 -19.08 0.30
C SER A 36 -6.51 -17.58 0.53
N TRP A 37 -5.64 -16.88 1.27
CA TRP A 37 -5.82 -15.46 1.59
C TRP A 37 -4.50 -14.67 1.66
N PHE A 38 -4.39 -13.57 0.91
CA PHE A 38 -3.23 -12.67 0.91
C PHE A 38 -3.23 -11.61 2.03
N GLY A 39 -4.37 -11.36 2.67
CA GLY A 39 -4.46 -10.39 3.74
C GLY A 39 -4.05 -10.94 5.11
N PHE A 40 -3.82 -10.04 6.05
CA PHE A 40 -3.64 -10.37 7.47
C PHE A 40 -4.96 -10.26 8.24
N PRO A 41 -5.04 -10.83 9.47
CA PRO A 41 -6.18 -10.61 10.34
C PRO A 41 -6.51 -9.12 10.48
N PRO A 42 -7.79 -8.73 10.58
CA PRO A 42 -8.16 -7.32 10.73
C PRO A 42 -7.56 -6.70 11.99
N ALA A 43 -7.12 -5.44 11.91
CA ALA A 43 -6.69 -4.69 13.08
C ALA A 43 -7.89 -4.34 13.97
N SER A 44 -7.66 -4.30 15.28
CA SER A 44 -8.63 -3.73 16.22
C SER A 44 -8.62 -2.20 16.15
N ILE A 45 -9.72 -1.58 16.59
CA ILE A 45 -9.81 -0.11 16.72
C ILE A 45 -8.70 0.43 17.64
N GLU A 46 -8.31 -0.35 18.65
CA GLU A 46 -7.23 0.00 19.57
C GLU A 46 -5.87 -0.03 18.90
N GLN A 47 -5.60 -1.03 18.06
CA GLN A 47 -4.34 -1.11 17.28
C GLN A 47 -4.22 0.07 16.31
N VAL A 48 -5.31 0.40 15.62
CA VAL A 48 -5.37 1.58 14.74
C VAL A 48 -5.15 2.87 15.54
N GLY A 49 -5.83 3.05 16.67
CA GLY A 49 -5.64 4.22 17.52
C GLY A 49 -4.24 4.32 18.12
N ALA A 50 -3.61 3.18 18.43
CA ALA A 50 -2.22 3.13 18.86
C ALA A 50 -1.25 3.53 17.75
N ALA A 51 -1.50 3.09 16.51
CA ALA A 51 -0.73 3.50 15.33
C ALA A 51 -0.86 5.02 15.09
N GLU A 52 -2.07 5.57 15.12
CA GLU A 52 -2.32 7.01 14.99
C GLU A 52 -1.60 7.82 16.08
N LYS A 53 -1.69 7.36 17.33
CA LYS A 53 -0.97 8.00 18.44
C LYS A 53 0.55 7.95 18.27
N ARG A 54 1.07 6.81 17.79
CA ARG A 54 2.51 6.62 17.53
C ARG A 54 3.01 7.50 16.39
N LEU A 55 2.20 7.66 15.34
CA LEU A 55 2.49 8.51 14.19
C LEU A 55 2.23 10.00 14.48
N GLY A 56 1.41 10.32 15.49
CA GLY A 56 1.06 11.69 15.85
C GLY A 56 0.05 12.34 14.89
N CYS A 57 -0.70 11.53 14.14
CA CYS A 57 -1.72 11.98 13.20
C CYS A 57 -2.85 10.96 13.07
N THR A 58 -4.02 11.41 12.63
CA THR A 58 -5.14 10.54 12.27
C THR A 58 -4.91 10.01 10.86
N LEU A 59 -5.05 8.69 10.66
CA LEU A 59 -4.86 8.07 9.34
C LEU A 59 -6.00 8.47 8.39
N PRO A 60 -5.75 8.54 7.07
CA PRO A 60 -6.80 8.85 6.11
C PRO A 60 -7.89 7.77 6.14
N PRO A 61 -9.18 8.15 5.94
CA PRO A 61 -10.31 7.25 6.16
C PRO A 61 -10.20 5.91 5.41
N SER A 62 -9.76 5.92 4.15
CA SER A 62 -9.61 4.71 3.34
C SER A 62 -8.57 3.75 3.91
N LEU A 63 -7.39 4.23 4.31
CA LEU A 63 -6.35 3.41 4.96
C LEU A 63 -6.84 2.89 6.31
N ARG A 64 -7.54 3.73 7.09
CA ARG A 64 -8.10 3.33 8.38
C ARG A 64 -9.08 2.15 8.22
N GLU A 65 -10.02 2.26 7.28
CA GLU A 65 -11.00 1.19 7.03
C GLU A 65 -10.36 -0.05 6.39
N PHE A 66 -9.29 0.11 5.62
CA PHE A 66 -8.49 -1.00 5.12
C PHE A 66 -7.86 -1.78 6.27
N LEU A 67 -7.16 -1.12 7.19
CA LEU A 67 -6.51 -1.78 8.34
C LEU A 67 -7.51 -2.52 9.24
N LEU A 68 -8.72 -1.95 9.40
CA LEU A 68 -9.82 -2.58 10.12
C LEU A 68 -10.49 -3.74 9.36
N THR A 69 -10.13 -3.94 8.09
CA THR A 69 -10.53 -5.08 7.26
C THR A 69 -9.41 -6.10 7.15
N SER A 70 -8.16 -5.66 7.03
CA SER A 70 -6.95 -6.46 6.95
C SER A 70 -5.75 -5.64 7.44
N ASP A 71 -5.03 -6.11 8.46
CA ASP A 71 -3.90 -5.39 9.05
C ASP A 71 -2.62 -5.52 8.20
N GLY A 72 -2.71 -5.04 6.95
CA GLY A 72 -1.69 -5.21 5.91
C GLY A 72 -2.13 -6.17 4.81
N TRP A 73 -1.30 -6.30 3.78
CA TRP A 73 -1.62 -7.12 2.62
C TRP A 73 -0.35 -7.59 1.89
N GLN A 74 -0.20 -8.89 1.65
CA GLN A 74 1.07 -9.44 1.18
C GLN A 74 1.48 -8.99 -0.24
N ARG A 75 0.55 -8.61 -1.13
CA ARG A 75 0.89 -8.18 -2.50
C ARG A 75 0.06 -6.98 -2.94
N ALA A 76 0.63 -5.78 -2.83
CA ALA A 76 -0.02 -4.53 -3.22
C ALA A 76 -0.25 -4.45 -4.74
N GLY A 77 0.64 -5.02 -5.54
CA GLY A 77 0.58 -5.06 -7.01
C GLY A 77 1.64 -6.02 -7.57
N TYR A 78 1.84 -5.99 -8.88
CA TYR A 78 2.88 -6.82 -9.53
C TYR A 78 4.28 -6.48 -8.99
N PHE A 79 4.56 -5.18 -8.80
CA PHE A 79 5.83 -4.64 -8.28
C PHE A 79 5.72 -4.04 -6.87
N GLY A 80 4.51 -3.81 -6.35
CA GLY A 80 4.25 -2.98 -5.16
C GLY A 80 4.59 -3.57 -3.78
N GLY A 81 5.21 -4.75 -3.68
CA GLY A 81 5.59 -5.36 -2.39
C GLY A 81 4.41 -5.71 -1.47
N GLU A 82 4.67 -5.86 -0.17
CA GLU A 82 3.64 -6.00 0.88
C GLU A 82 3.15 -4.61 1.34
N VAL A 83 1.86 -4.46 1.68
CA VAL A 83 1.32 -3.29 2.40
C VAL A 83 1.46 -3.54 3.90
N ARG A 84 2.12 -2.61 4.60
CA ARG A 84 2.37 -2.63 6.04
C ARG A 84 1.09 -2.57 6.86
N GLY A 85 1.07 -3.30 7.97
CA GLY A 85 0.04 -3.21 9.01
C GLY A 85 0.27 -2.10 10.03
N THR A 86 -0.66 -1.93 10.96
CA THR A 86 -0.65 -0.95 12.06
C THR A 86 0.62 -0.98 12.91
N GLY A 87 1.25 -2.14 13.08
CA GLY A 87 2.50 -2.30 13.83
C GLY A 87 3.74 -1.79 13.08
N GLU A 88 3.69 -1.80 11.74
CA GLU A 88 4.84 -1.60 10.87
C GLU A 88 4.82 -0.25 10.14
N LEU A 89 3.64 0.38 10.04
CA LEU A 89 3.51 1.72 9.47
C LEU A 89 4.47 2.71 10.14
N GLY A 90 5.19 3.49 9.33
CA GLY A 90 6.17 4.46 9.80
C GLY A 90 6.51 5.49 8.74
N TRP A 91 7.24 6.53 9.14
CA TRP A 91 7.66 7.58 8.22
C TRP A 91 8.75 7.08 7.29
N LEU A 92 8.65 7.41 6.01
CA LEU A 92 9.60 7.01 4.97
C LEU A 92 11.03 7.44 5.32
N ARG A 93 11.22 8.66 5.85
CA ARG A 93 12.52 9.14 6.33
C ARG A 93 13.18 8.29 7.43
N ASP A 94 12.39 7.54 8.21
CA ASP A 94 12.87 6.76 9.34
C ASP A 94 13.10 5.30 8.92
N LEU A 95 12.23 4.77 8.05
CA LEU A 95 12.29 3.38 7.57
C LEU A 95 13.22 3.20 6.37
N GLU A 96 13.16 4.13 5.40
CA GLU A 96 13.82 4.03 4.10
C GLU A 96 14.49 5.37 3.69
N PRO A 97 15.49 5.86 4.46
CA PRO A 97 16.09 7.17 4.24
C PRO A 97 16.87 7.32 2.92
N SER A 98 17.20 6.21 2.24
CA SER A 98 17.84 6.21 0.92
C SER A 98 16.94 6.82 -0.15
N TRP A 99 15.64 6.52 -0.11
CA TRP A 99 14.65 7.03 -1.06
C TRP A 99 14.48 8.55 -1.00
N VAL A 100 14.50 9.11 0.21
CA VAL A 100 14.49 10.58 0.42
C VAL A 100 15.67 11.25 -0.28
N LYS A 101 16.84 10.61 -0.30
CA LYS A 101 18.06 11.16 -0.90
C LYS A 101 18.11 10.99 -2.41
N ALA A 102 17.45 9.96 -2.95
CA ALA A 102 17.55 9.57 -4.35
C ALA A 102 16.81 10.53 -5.30
N LEU A 103 15.69 11.13 -4.88
CA LEU A 103 14.89 12.02 -5.73
C LEU A 103 15.56 13.35 -6.11
N GLY A 104 16.62 13.75 -5.39
CA GLY A 104 17.52 14.85 -5.77
C GLY A 104 16.92 16.26 -5.87
N SER A 105 15.59 16.42 -5.86
CA SER A 105 14.90 17.70 -5.92
C SER A 105 14.43 18.16 -4.53
N ASP A 106 14.42 19.46 -4.28
CA ASP A 106 14.01 20.04 -3.00
C ASP A 106 12.54 19.72 -2.68
N GLU A 107 11.66 19.75 -3.69
CA GLU A 107 10.23 19.46 -3.54
C GLU A 107 9.96 17.96 -3.31
N GLY A 108 10.61 17.07 -4.08
CA GLY A 108 10.48 15.61 -3.89
C GLY A 108 11.04 15.14 -2.55
N THR A 109 12.14 15.76 -2.12
CA THR A 109 12.73 15.52 -0.80
C THR A 109 11.77 15.95 0.32
N ALA A 110 11.17 17.13 0.22
CA ALA A 110 10.22 17.64 1.23
C ALA A 110 8.96 16.76 1.33
N LEU A 111 8.46 16.27 0.19
CA LEU A 111 7.34 15.33 0.13
C LEU A 111 7.68 14.04 0.90
N MET A 112 8.78 13.39 0.56
CA MET A 112 9.17 12.10 1.16
C MET A 112 9.57 12.20 2.63
N GLN A 113 10.12 13.33 3.07
CA GLN A 113 10.46 13.54 4.48
C GLN A 113 9.25 13.47 5.42
N ARG A 114 8.05 13.69 4.89
CA ARG A 114 6.79 13.69 5.64
C ARG A 114 5.88 12.55 5.23
N ALA A 115 6.32 11.70 4.30
CA ALA A 115 5.52 10.63 3.74
C ALA A 115 5.44 9.44 4.70
N LEU A 116 4.23 8.89 4.84
CA LEU A 116 3.98 7.62 5.53
C LEU A 116 4.26 6.48 4.55
N LEU A 117 5.22 5.62 4.85
CA LEU A 117 5.58 4.49 3.99
C LEU A 117 4.55 3.36 4.15
N LEU A 118 3.95 2.94 3.04
CA LEU A 118 3.00 1.83 2.98
C LEU A 118 3.68 0.52 2.62
N SER A 119 4.60 0.53 1.66
CA SER A 119 5.19 -0.69 1.12
C SER A 119 6.31 -1.25 2.00
N GLU A 120 6.40 -2.57 2.01
CA GLU A 120 7.57 -3.34 2.43
C GLU A 120 8.04 -4.21 1.26
N ALA A 121 9.34 -4.21 0.98
CA ALA A 121 9.95 -5.04 -0.06
C ALA A 121 9.29 -4.93 -1.45
N ALA A 122 8.99 -3.71 -1.90
CA ALA A 122 8.62 -3.48 -3.30
C ALA A 122 9.83 -3.62 -4.23
N ASP A 123 9.58 -3.92 -5.51
CA ASP A 123 10.61 -4.20 -6.52
C ASP A 123 11.28 -2.90 -6.98
N ASP A 124 12.34 -2.53 -6.25
CA ASP A 124 13.07 -1.27 -6.41
C ASP A 124 12.12 -0.05 -6.48
N GLY A 125 11.12 -0.02 -5.59
CA GLY A 125 10.14 1.05 -5.47
C GLY A 125 9.63 1.31 -4.05
N VAL A 126 8.78 2.33 -3.91
CA VAL A 126 8.08 2.68 -2.67
C VAL A 126 6.64 3.13 -2.97
N LEU A 127 5.72 2.68 -2.12
CA LEU A 127 4.35 3.19 -2.03
C LEU A 127 4.22 4.01 -0.75
N PHE A 128 3.70 5.22 -0.82
CA PHE A 128 3.61 6.10 0.35
C PHE A 128 2.44 7.09 0.29
N LEU A 129 2.07 7.64 1.45
CA LEU A 129 1.03 8.67 1.59
C LEU A 129 1.61 10.00 2.07
N ALA A 130 1.12 11.11 1.54
CA ALA A 130 1.55 12.44 1.93
C ALA A 130 0.48 13.15 2.80
N PRO A 131 0.68 13.28 4.13
CA PRO A 131 -0.28 13.95 5.01
C PRO A 131 -0.43 15.46 4.75
N GLY A 132 0.52 16.06 4.02
CA GLY A 132 0.46 17.48 3.63
C GLY A 132 -0.44 17.76 2.44
N ASP A 133 -0.95 16.73 1.77
CA ASP A 133 -1.80 16.82 0.58
C ASP A 133 -3.09 16.04 0.85
N ALA A 134 -3.89 16.56 1.79
CA ALA A 134 -5.16 15.99 2.18
C ALA A 134 -6.33 16.69 1.47
N ASP A 135 -7.31 15.92 1.00
CA ASP A 135 -8.53 16.45 0.39
C ASP A 135 -9.57 16.88 1.44
N GLU A 136 -10.75 17.32 0.97
CA GLU A 136 -11.86 17.75 1.84
C GLU A 136 -12.47 16.61 2.69
N HIS A 137 -12.17 15.35 2.35
CA HIS A 137 -12.59 14.16 3.08
C HIS A 137 -11.52 13.65 4.06
N GLY A 138 -10.35 14.31 4.09
CA GLY A 138 -9.21 13.89 4.90
C GLY A 138 -8.45 12.71 4.31
N GLU A 139 -8.70 12.35 3.04
CA GLU A 139 -7.87 11.40 2.31
C GLU A 139 -6.55 12.05 1.94
N TRP A 140 -5.46 11.32 2.11
CA TRP A 140 -4.13 11.80 1.73
C TRP A 140 -3.80 11.33 0.33
N ALA A 141 -3.15 12.18 -0.45
CA ALA A 141 -2.57 11.77 -1.72
C ALA A 141 -1.62 10.59 -1.51
N ALA A 142 -1.79 9.59 -2.37
CA ALA A 142 -0.97 8.40 -2.41
C ALA A 142 -0.02 8.48 -3.59
N TYR A 143 1.16 7.88 -3.45
CA TYR A 143 2.16 7.89 -4.48
C TYR A 143 2.79 6.53 -4.66
N GLU A 144 3.12 6.23 -5.91
CA GLU A 144 4.06 5.16 -6.26
C GLU A 144 5.28 5.74 -6.95
N LEU A 145 6.44 5.19 -6.60
CA LEU A 145 7.70 5.51 -7.25
C LEU A 145 8.51 4.24 -7.42
N PHE A 146 8.96 3.99 -8.64
CA PHE A 146 9.88 2.91 -8.96
C PHE A 146 11.15 3.49 -9.57
N SER A 147 12.31 3.00 -9.15
CA SER A 147 13.61 3.56 -9.58
C SER A 147 13.90 3.33 -11.07
N TRP A 148 13.23 2.34 -11.67
CA TRP A 148 13.30 2.02 -13.10
C TRP A 148 12.29 2.82 -13.93
N SER A 149 11.35 3.54 -13.30
CA SER A 149 10.48 4.45 -14.01
C SER A 149 11.27 5.70 -14.36
N ASP A 150 11.23 6.10 -15.63
CA ASP A 150 11.78 7.39 -16.09
C ASP A 150 10.93 8.58 -15.62
N GLU A 151 9.78 8.31 -15.01
CA GLU A 151 8.85 9.30 -14.47
C GLU A 151 9.05 9.50 -12.96
N GLY A 152 8.68 10.69 -12.47
CA GLY A 152 8.67 10.97 -11.04
C GLY A 152 7.58 10.17 -10.30
N PRO A 153 7.36 10.42 -9.00
CA PRO A 153 6.32 9.74 -8.25
C PRO A 153 4.94 9.98 -8.89
N GLU A 154 4.27 8.90 -9.28
CA GLU A 154 2.90 8.97 -9.77
C GLU A 154 1.96 9.25 -8.60
N ARG A 155 0.97 10.14 -8.80
CA ARG A 155 0.08 10.62 -7.73
C ARG A 155 -1.33 10.10 -7.94
N HIS A 156 -1.91 9.56 -6.87
CA HIS A 156 -3.32 9.21 -6.74
C HIS A 156 -3.99 10.07 -5.65
N GLY A 157 -5.30 10.28 -5.73
CA GLY A 157 -6.04 11.11 -4.79
C GLY A 157 -6.22 10.49 -3.40
N SER A 158 -6.11 9.16 -3.26
CA SER A 158 -6.26 8.46 -1.99
C SER A 158 -5.56 7.11 -1.98
N PHE A 159 -5.43 6.50 -0.79
CA PHE A 159 -4.97 5.12 -0.67
C PHE A 159 -5.90 4.12 -1.38
N ALA A 160 -7.22 4.35 -1.36
CA ALA A 160 -8.16 3.49 -2.08
C ALA A 160 -7.92 3.54 -3.60
N GLU A 161 -7.70 4.73 -4.15
CA GLU A 161 -7.42 4.92 -5.57
C GLU A 161 -6.10 4.26 -5.99
N LEU A 162 -5.04 4.39 -5.18
CA LEU A 162 -3.78 3.67 -5.41
C LEU A 162 -4.01 2.15 -5.45
N MET A 163 -4.76 1.59 -4.50
CA MET A 163 -5.03 0.14 -4.48
C MET A 163 -5.87 -0.32 -5.68
N ASP A 164 -6.86 0.48 -6.11
CA ASP A 164 -7.63 0.20 -7.32
C ASP A 164 -6.74 0.21 -8.58
N ASP A 165 -5.81 1.18 -8.66
CA ASP A 165 -4.89 1.32 -9.79
C ASP A 165 -3.86 0.19 -9.86
N LEU A 166 -3.21 -0.14 -8.74
CA LEU A 166 -2.30 -1.29 -8.63
C LEU A 166 -3.00 -2.60 -9.06
N ARG A 167 -4.29 -2.72 -8.75
CA ARG A 167 -5.11 -3.84 -9.20
C ARG A 167 -5.41 -3.84 -10.68
N ALA A 168 -5.74 -2.69 -11.25
CA ALA A 168 -5.92 -2.53 -12.68
C ALA A 168 -4.61 -2.82 -13.46
N GLY A 169 -3.48 -2.32 -12.98
CA GLY A 169 -2.16 -2.52 -13.58
C GLY A 169 -1.74 -3.99 -13.59
N PHE A 170 -1.94 -4.72 -12.48
CA PHE A 170 -1.74 -6.17 -12.46
C PHE A 170 -2.60 -6.89 -13.50
N TYR A 171 -3.88 -6.52 -13.59
CA TYR A 171 -4.78 -7.10 -14.58
C TYR A 171 -4.31 -6.87 -16.01
N ALA A 172 -3.86 -5.65 -16.32
CA ALA A 172 -3.37 -5.28 -17.64
C ALA A 172 -2.11 -6.06 -18.04
N LEU A 173 -1.19 -6.28 -17.09
CA LEU A 173 0.03 -7.06 -17.31
C LEU A 173 -0.25 -8.55 -17.50
N GLN A 174 -1.21 -9.11 -16.74
CA GLN A 174 -1.55 -10.53 -16.82
C GLN A 174 -2.40 -10.88 -18.04
N TYR A 175 -3.29 -9.97 -18.43
CA TYR A 175 -4.23 -10.16 -19.53
C TYR A 175 -4.09 -9.05 -20.58
N PRO A 176 -2.94 -8.93 -21.26
CA PRO A 176 -2.71 -7.86 -22.24
C PRO A 176 -3.65 -7.92 -23.45
N GLN A 177 -4.37 -9.04 -23.63
CA GLN A 177 -5.36 -9.25 -24.69
C GLN A 177 -6.80 -9.44 -24.14
N GLY A 178 -7.04 -9.16 -22.86
CA GLY A 178 -8.31 -9.42 -22.16
C GLY A 178 -8.38 -10.81 -21.51
N ARG A 179 -9.34 -11.00 -20.61
CA ARG A 179 -9.54 -12.27 -19.88
C ARG A 179 -9.88 -13.41 -20.89
N PRO A 180 -9.30 -14.62 -20.74
CA PRO A 180 -9.70 -15.78 -21.54
C PRO A 180 -11.16 -16.19 -21.30
#